data_AF-A0A4Y2N6F4-F1
#
_entry.id   AF-A0A4Y2N6F4-F1
#
_cell.length_a   1.000
_cell.length_b   1.000
_cell.length_c   1.000
_cell.angle_alpha   90.00
_cell.angle_beta   90.00
_cell.angle_gamma   90.00
#
_symmetry.space_group_name_H-M   'P 1'
#
loop_
_entity.id
_entity.type
_entity.pdbx_description
1 polymer ?
#
loop_
_entity_poly.entity_id
_entity_poly.type
_entity_poly.pdbx_seq_one_letter_code
_entity_poly.pdbx_strand_id
1 'polypeptide(L)'
;MDLAEEISNAANRYFNKGNSKNPEICTLTEKMKFSKFLESLRPDIRTQVKILGLSSFEEAVKQACNAEIAFNDTAAASSNVFTPAEVNILLANHFESSKNIEELNRKIENLT
;
A
#
# COMPACT_ATOMS: atom_id res chain seq x y z
N MET A 1 21.08 -22.86 -19.70
CA MET A 1 21.21 -21.39 -19.74
C MET A 1 20.01 -20.86 -18.97
N ASP A 2 20.25 -20.02 -17.96
CA ASP A 2 19.16 -19.46 -17.14
C ASP A 2 18.40 -18.41 -17.96
N LEU A 3 17.08 -18.55 -18.03
CA LEU A 3 16.21 -17.62 -18.76
C LEU A 3 16.37 -16.19 -18.24
N ALA A 4 16.65 -16.03 -16.94
CA ALA A 4 16.93 -14.73 -16.34
C ALA A 4 18.24 -14.10 -16.86
N GLU A 5 19.25 -14.91 -17.18
CA GLU A 5 20.53 -14.45 -17.75
C GLU A 5 20.38 -14.05 -19.22
N GLU A 6 19.58 -14.80 -19.99
CA GLU A 6 19.31 -14.51 -21.40
C GLU A 6 18.46 -13.25 -21.57
N ILE A 7 17.41 -13.10 -20.74
CA ILE A 7 16.58 -11.90 -20.68
C ILE A 7 17.39 -10.71 -20.19
N SER A 8 18.24 -10.87 -19.16
CA SER A 8 19.13 -9.81 -18.70
C SER A 8 20.10 -9.38 -19.79
N ASN A 9 20.71 -10.31 -20.53
CA ASN A 9 21.63 -9.99 -21.61
C ASN A 9 20.92 -9.33 -22.81
N ALA A 10 19.72 -9.77 -23.17
CA ALA A 10 18.92 -9.14 -24.22
C ALA A 10 18.48 -7.73 -23.83
N ALA A 11 18.00 -7.54 -22.60
CA ALA A 11 17.65 -6.23 -22.05
C ALA A 11 18.89 -5.33 -21.97
N ASN A 12 20.02 -5.84 -21.49
CA ASN A 12 21.26 -5.09 -21.39
C ASN A 12 21.77 -4.69 -22.79
N ARG A 13 21.66 -5.53 -23.82
CA ARG A 13 21.95 -5.15 -25.22
C ARG A 13 21.00 -4.08 -25.77
N TYR A 14 19.74 -4.07 -25.33
CA TYR A 14 18.74 -3.08 -25.77
C TYR A 14 18.90 -1.73 -25.06
N PHE A 15 19.24 -1.73 -23.77
CA PHE A 15 19.39 -0.53 -22.94
C PHE A 15 20.81 0.07 -22.95
N ASN A 16 21.86 -0.76 -23.05
CA ASN A 16 23.26 -0.34 -23.20
C ASN A 16 23.69 -0.19 -24.67
N LYS A 17 22.76 0.14 -25.58
CA LYS A 17 23.15 0.90 -26.78
C LYS A 17 23.47 2.33 -26.33
N GLY A 18 24.61 2.48 -25.68
CA GLY A 18 25.08 3.70 -25.07
C GLY A 18 25.14 4.86 -26.07
N ASN A 19 24.51 5.97 -25.67
CA ASN A 19 24.90 7.34 -25.99
C ASN A 19 24.51 7.84 -27.38
N SER A 20 23.31 7.51 -27.87
CA SER A 20 22.75 8.29 -28.98
C SER A 20 22.77 9.77 -28.62
N LYS A 21 23.55 10.59 -29.34
CA LYS A 21 23.49 12.06 -29.22
C LYS A 21 22.23 12.64 -29.84
N ASN A 22 21.47 11.82 -30.58
CA ASN A 22 20.20 12.25 -31.13
C ASN A 22 19.21 12.44 -29.96
N PRO A 23 18.70 13.67 -29.75
CA PRO A 23 17.83 14.00 -28.63
C PRO A 23 16.47 13.30 -28.72
N GLU A 24 15.95 13.02 -29.92
CA GLU A 24 14.66 12.35 -30.14
C GLU A 24 14.74 10.88 -29.67
N ILE A 25 15.85 10.20 -29.94
CA ILE A 25 16.12 8.83 -29.47
C ILE A 25 16.26 8.81 -27.95
N CYS A 26 16.89 9.81 -27.34
CA CYS A 26 16.96 9.95 -25.88
C CYS A 26 15.56 10.14 -25.27
N THR A 27 14.77 11.07 -25.80
CA THR A 27 13.40 11.32 -25.34
C THR A 27 12.52 10.08 -25.48
N LEU A 28 12.61 9.36 -26.61
CA LEU A 28 11.86 8.11 -26.80
C LEU A 28 12.25 7.06 -25.76
N THR A 29 13.55 6.91 -25.51
CA THR A 29 14.08 5.95 -24.52
C THR A 29 13.58 6.27 -23.11
N GLU A 30 13.57 7.55 -22.72
CA GLU A 30 13.03 8.00 -21.43
C GLU A 30 11.53 7.73 -21.32
N LYS A 31 10.75 8.03 -22.37
CA LYS A 31 9.31 7.72 -22.42
C LYS A 31 9.04 6.23 -22.28
N MET A 32 9.84 5.38 -22.93
CA MET A 32 9.70 3.92 -22.83
C MET A 32 10.04 3.41 -21.42
N LYS A 33 11.12 3.92 -20.81
CA LYS A 33 11.48 3.60 -19.40
C LYS A 33 10.33 3.96 -18.46
N PHE A 34 9.75 5.15 -18.63
CA PHE A 34 8.62 5.61 -17.84
C PHE A 34 7.38 4.73 -18.03
N SER A 35 7.03 4.39 -19.27
CA SER A 35 5.91 3.50 -19.58
C SER A 35 6.07 2.13 -18.92
N LYS A 36 7.27 1.54 -19.01
CA LYS A 36 7.56 0.23 -18.43
C LYS A 36 7.55 0.25 -16.90
N PHE A 37 8.04 1.32 -16.30
CA PHE A 37 7.93 1.54 -14.86
C PHE A 37 6.46 1.56 -14.42
N LEU A 38 5.62 2.37 -15.07
CA LEU A 38 4.19 2.44 -14.74
C LEU A 38 3.47 1.10 -14.94
N GLU A 39 3.78 0.34 -16.00
CA GLU A 39 3.21 -1.00 -16.25
C GLU A 39 3.53 -1.99 -15.13
N SER A 40 4.71 -1.86 -14.51
CA SER A 40 5.19 -2.77 -13.46
C SER A 40 4.59 -2.46 -12.08
N LEU A 41 3.98 -1.29 -11.88
CA LEU A 41 3.36 -0.91 -10.61
C LEU A 41 2.02 -1.63 -10.39
N ARG A 42 1.71 -1.91 -9.12
CA ARG A 42 0.37 -2.36 -8.72
C ARG A 42 -0.70 -1.34 -9.18
N PRO A 43 -1.92 -1.78 -9.56
CA PRO A 43 -2.92 -0.88 -10.16
C PRO A 43 -3.31 0.34 -9.31
N ASP A 44 -3.37 0.17 -8.00
CA ASP A 44 -3.63 1.20 -6.98
C ASP A 44 -2.52 2.25 -6.92
N ILE A 45 -1.26 1.83 -6.84
CA ILE A 45 -0.07 2.72 -6.87
C ILE A 45 0.03 3.43 -8.22
N ARG A 46 -0.13 2.70 -9.33
CA ARG A 46 -0.09 3.25 -10.69
C ARG A 46 -1.10 4.37 -10.89
N THR A 47 -2.29 4.24 -10.29
CA THR A 47 -3.34 5.26 -10.38
C THR A 47 -2.90 6.55 -9.70
N GLN A 48 -2.33 6.47 -8.50
CA GLN A 48 -1.78 7.63 -7.78
C GLN A 48 -0.67 8.34 -8.56
N VAL A 49 0.28 7.57 -9.11
CA VAL A 49 1.39 8.11 -9.91
C VAL A 49 0.89 8.78 -11.19
N LYS A 50 -0.20 8.32 -11.81
CA LYS A 50 -0.78 8.92 -13.04
C LYS A 50 -1.57 10.21 -12.81
N ILE A 51 -2.17 10.38 -11.62
CA ILE A 51 -3.00 11.55 -11.30
C ILE A 51 -2.15 12.82 -11.21
N LEU A 52 -0.91 12.66 -10.76
CA LEU A 52 0.07 13.73 -10.70
C LEU A 52 0.79 13.78 -12.05
N GLY A 53 0.68 14.90 -12.76
CA GLY A 53 1.39 15.14 -14.01
C GLY A 53 2.90 15.28 -13.74
N LEU A 54 3.57 14.16 -13.52
CA LEU A 54 4.96 14.11 -13.06
C LEU A 54 5.92 14.65 -14.12
N SER A 55 6.87 15.46 -13.67
CA SER A 55 7.80 16.18 -14.54
C SER A 55 9.07 15.37 -14.85
N SER A 56 9.38 14.35 -14.04
CA SER A 56 10.54 13.47 -14.23
C SER A 56 10.31 12.03 -13.76
N PHE A 57 11.18 11.12 -14.20
CA PHE A 57 11.19 9.72 -13.78
C PHE A 57 11.49 9.57 -12.27
N GLU A 58 12.40 10.38 -11.73
CA GLU A 58 12.77 10.34 -10.31
C GLU A 58 11.58 10.71 -9.40
N GLU A 59 10.81 11.74 -9.80
CA GLU A 59 9.59 12.11 -9.09
C GLU A 59 8.56 10.97 -9.09
N ALA A 60 8.46 10.23 -10.21
CA ALA A 60 7.56 9.09 -10.31
C ALA A 60 7.95 7.93 -9.40
N VAL A 61 9.26 7.65 -9.30
CA VAL A 61 9.77 6.64 -8.36
C VAL A 61 9.46 7.07 -6.93
N LYS A 62 9.76 8.31 -6.56
CA LYS A 62 9.49 8.82 -5.21
C LYS A 62 8.00 8.75 -4.84
N GLN A 63 7.12 9.12 -5.76
CA GLN A 63 5.68 9.04 -5.59
C GLN A 63 5.19 7.59 -5.43
N ALA A 64 5.69 6.67 -6.26
CA ALA A 64 5.35 5.26 -6.14
C ALA A 64 5.74 4.70 -4.77
N CYS A 65 6.95 5.02 -4.28
CA CYS A 65 7.40 4.63 -2.95
C CYS A 65 6.52 5.22 -1.84
N ASN A 66 6.19 6.52 -1.91
CA ASN A 66 5.33 7.17 -0.93
C ASN A 66 3.93 6.54 -0.87
N ALA A 67 3.34 6.23 -2.04
CA ALA A 67 2.05 5.57 -2.13
C ALA A 67 2.10 4.15 -1.56
N GLU A 68 3.17 3.38 -1.84
CA GLU A 68 3.36 2.05 -1.28
C GLU A 68 3.43 2.06 0.25
N ILE A 69 4.19 2.99 0.84
CA ILE A 69 4.27 3.17 2.29
C ILE A 69 2.89 3.51 2.85
N ALA A 70 2.19 4.50 2.28
CA ALA A 70 0.87 4.91 2.75
C ALA A 70 -0.17 3.77 2.71
N PHE A 71 -0.14 2.92 1.67
CA PHE A 71 -1.03 1.77 1.59
C PHE A 71 -0.70 0.70 2.64
N ASN A 72 0.59 0.46 2.90
CA ASN A 72 1.01 -0.49 3.93
C ASN A 72 0.70 0.01 5.35
N ASP A 73 0.88 1.31 5.61
CA ASP A 73 0.54 1.93 6.89
C ASP A 73 -0.97 1.97 7.15
N THR A 74 -1.76 2.19 6.10
CA THR A 74 -3.23 2.11 6.20
C THR A 74 -3.68 0.68 6.47
N ALA A 75 -3.04 -0.32 5.87
CA ALA A 75 -3.30 -1.72 6.19
C ALA A 75 -2.94 -2.05 7.65
N ALA A 76 -1.81 -1.55 8.15
CA ALA A 76 -1.42 -1.68 9.55
C ALA A 76 -2.40 -0.98 10.52
N ALA A 77 -2.92 0.20 10.16
CA ALA A 77 -3.93 0.93 10.93
C ALA A 77 -5.35 0.34 10.81
N SER A 78 -5.63 -0.47 9.78
CA SER A 78 -6.90 -1.20 9.62
C SER A 78 -6.98 -2.48 10.46
N SER A 79 -5.91 -2.83 11.17
CA SER A 79 -5.84 -3.97 12.09
C SER A 79 -6.57 -3.73 13.42
N ASN A 80 -7.76 -3.11 13.38
CA ASN A 80 -8.68 -3.05 14.52
C ASN A 80 -9.64 -4.26 14.51
N VAL A 81 -9.23 -5.37 13.90
CA VAL A 81 -9.99 -6.62 13.93
C VAL A 81 -9.76 -7.24 15.30
N PHE A 82 -10.73 -7.09 16.20
CA PHE A 82 -10.71 -7.83 17.46
C PHE A 82 -10.64 -9.32 17.15
N THR A 83 -9.66 -9.99 17.74
CA THR A 83 -9.61 -11.45 17.72
C THR A 83 -10.85 -12.01 18.44
N PRO A 84 -11.31 -13.24 18.11
CA PRO A 84 -12.42 -13.86 18.83
C PRO A 84 -12.22 -13.92 20.36
N ALA A 85 -10.97 -14.03 20.82
CA ALA A 85 -10.62 -14.00 22.23
C ALA A 85 -10.84 -12.61 22.86
N GLU A 86 -10.43 -11.54 22.19
CA GLU A 86 -10.65 -10.16 22.66
C GLU A 86 -12.14 -9.81 22.67
N VAL A 87 -12.90 -10.29 21.68
CA VAL A 87 -14.37 -10.16 21.68
C VAL A 87 -14.98 -10.86 22.89
N ASN A 88 -14.53 -12.08 23.22
CA ASN A 88 -15.03 -12.82 24.38
C ASN A 88 -14.72 -12.11 25.71
N ILE A 89 -13.53 -11.53 25.85
CA ILE A 89 -13.15 -10.74 27.03
C ILE A 89 -14.05 -9.51 27.17
N LEU A 90 -14.29 -8.79 26.06
CA LEU A 90 -15.14 -7.61 26.06
C LEU A 90 -16.59 -7.95 26.44
N LEU A 91 -17.12 -9.06 25.92
CA LEU A 91 -18.45 -9.55 26.26
C LEU A 91 -18.54 -9.94 27.73
N ALA A 92 -17.56 -10.66 28.28
CA ALA A 92 -17.54 -11.03 29.70
C ALA A 92 -17.61 -9.80 30.61
N ASN A 93 -16.80 -8.78 30.33
CA ASN A 93 -16.79 -7.52 31.08
C ASN A 93 -18.15 -6.78 30.99
N HIS A 94 -18.78 -6.80 29.81
CA HIS A 94 -20.09 -6.21 29.59
C HIS A 94 -21.18 -6.92 30.41
N PHE A 95 -21.18 -8.26 30.43
CA PHE A 95 -22.12 -9.05 31.23
C PHE A 95 -21.96 -8.79 32.72
N GLU A 96 -20.74 -8.72 33.22
CA GLU A 96 -20.48 -8.45 34.64
C GLU A 96 -20.93 -7.03 35.03
N SER A 97 -20.64 -6.03 34.19
CA SER A 97 -21.12 -4.66 34.39
C SER A 97 -22.65 -4.59 34.39
N SER A 98 -23.31 -5.30 33.47
CA SER A 98 -24.77 -5.34 33.38
C SER A 98 -25.40 -5.94 34.64
N LYS A 99 -24.81 -7.01 35.18
CA LYS A 99 -25.25 -7.63 36.43
C LYS A 99 -25.14 -6.67 37.62
N ASN A 100 -24.04 -5.92 37.71
CA ASN A 100 -23.85 -4.94 38.77
C ASN A 100 -24.89 -3.80 38.69
N ILE A 101 -25.22 -3.35 37.48
CA ILE A 101 -26.28 -2.35 37.25
C ILE A 101 -27.63 -2.89 37.72
N GLU A 102 -27.97 -4.14 37.38
CA GLU A 102 -29.23 -4.76 37.80
C GLU A 102 -29.33 -4.87 39.34
N GLU A 103 -28.25 -5.26 40.01
CA GLU A 103 -28.22 -5.34 41.47
C GLU A 103 -28.42 -3.97 42.13
N LEU A 104 -27.80 -2.92 41.58
CA LEU A 104 -27.97 -1.55 42.07
C LEU A 104 -29.40 -1.06 41.87
N ASN A 105 -30.00 -1.32 40.71
CA ASN A 105 -31.40 -0.95 40.46
C ASN A 105 -32.35 -1.60 41.46
N ARG A 106 -32.16 -2.89 41.76
CA ARG A 106 -32.94 -3.60 42.79
C ARG A 106 -32.78 -2.99 44.18
N LYS A 107 -31.56 -2.57 44.55
CA LYS A 107 -31.30 -1.88 45.83
C LYS A 107 -32.04 -0.54 45.89
N ILE A 108 -32.09 0.21 44.79
CA ILE A 108 -32.83 1.48 44.71
C ILE A 108 -34.34 1.26 44.84
N GLU A 109 -34.89 0.25 44.15
CA GLU A 109 -36.31 -0.11 44.25
C GLU A 109 -36.71 -0.48 45.68
N ASN A 110 -35.86 -1.22 46.41
CA ASN A 110 -36.12 -1.58 47.81
C ASN A 110 -36.01 -0.40 48.79
N LEU A 111 -35.49 0.76 48.36
CA LEU A 111 -35.36 1.98 49.16
C LEU A 111 -36.49 3.00 48.91
N THR A 112 -37.38 2.73 47.94
CA THR A 112 -38.48 3.62 47.54
C THR A 112 -39.83 2.97 47.86
#